data_AF-A0A101XH20-F1
#
_entry.id   AF-A0A101XH20-F1
#
_cell.length_a   1.000
_cell.length_b   1.000
_cell.length_c   1.000
_cell.angle_alpha   90.00
_cell.angle_beta   90.00
_cell.angle_gamma   90.00
#
_symmetry.space_group_name_H-M   'P 1'
#
loop_
_entity.id
_entity.type
_entity.pdbx_description
1 polymer ?
#
loop_
_entity_poly.entity_id
_entity_poly.type
_entity_poly.pdbx_seq_one_letter_code
_entity_poly.pdbx_strand_id
1 'polypeptide(L)'
;MKAIFRVCGGDVNLIARVFTALEKELKFRRGSARVSGVGDGCLEIIITANDLTSLRSLINGVAKSIYLIELSAQACAAGDSGT
;
A
#
# COMPACT_ATOMS: atom_id res chain seq x y z
N MET A 1 18.74 2.06 1.67
CA MET A 1 18.21 0.97 0.82
C MET A 1 16.83 1.35 0.29
N LYS A 2 16.44 0.88 -0.90
CA LYS A 2 15.19 1.26 -1.57
C LYS A 2 14.52 0.03 -2.19
N ALA A 3 13.19 -0.05 -2.10
CA ALA A 3 12.36 -0.97 -2.85
C ALA A 3 11.19 -0.21 -3.49
N ILE A 4 10.65 -0.74 -4.59
CA ILE A 4 9.48 -0.18 -5.28
C ILE A 4 8.45 -1.29 -5.39
N PHE A 5 7.25 -1.02 -4.86
CA PHE A 5 6.08 -1.87 -5.02
C PHE A 5 5.18 -1.26 -6.09
N ARG A 6 4.80 -2.06 -7.08
CA ARG A 6 3.83 -1.68 -8.10
C ARG A 6 2.61 -2.57 -7.97
N VAL A 7 1.46 -1.96 -7.69
CA VAL A 7 0.16 -2.64 -7.57
C VAL A 7 -0.67 -2.20 -8.76
N CYS A 8 -1.25 -3.13 -9.51
CA CYS A 8 -2.04 -2.83 -10.70
C CYS A 8 -3.39 -3.53 -10.65
N GLY A 9 -4.43 -2.88 -11.17
CA GLY A 9 -5.80 -3.40 -11.12
C GLY A 9 -6.52 -3.08 -9.81
N GLY A 10 -7.78 -3.50 -9.72
CA GLY A 10 -8.69 -3.06 -8.65
C GLY A 10 -8.98 -1.56 -8.70
N ASP A 11 -9.61 -1.03 -7.65
CA ASP A 11 -9.76 0.42 -7.47
C ASP A 11 -8.45 1.01 -6.90
N VAL A 12 -7.47 1.21 -7.78
CA VAL A 12 -6.16 1.79 -7.41
C VAL A 12 -6.28 3.16 -6.75
N ASN A 13 -7.34 3.93 -7.04
CA ASN A 13 -7.56 5.23 -6.42
C ASN A 13 -7.98 5.06 -4.96
N LEU A 14 -8.86 4.09 -4.67
CA LEU A 14 -9.20 3.72 -3.30
C LEU A 14 -7.96 3.22 -2.55
N ILE A 15 -7.19 2.30 -3.15
CA ILE A 15 -5.97 1.76 -2.54
C ILE A 15 -4.99 2.90 -2.23
N ALA A 16 -4.76 3.81 -3.17
CA ALA A 16 -3.88 4.97 -2.99
C ALA A 16 -4.34 5.85 -1.81
N ARG A 17 -5.64 6.21 -1.76
CA ARG A 17 -6.19 7.07 -0.70
C ARG A 17 -6.06 6.43 0.69
N VAL A 18 -6.42 5.15 0.80
CA VAL A 18 -6.34 4.42 2.07
C VAL A 18 -4.89 4.24 2.48
N PHE A 19 -4.01 3.89 1.55
CA PHE A 19 -2.58 3.74 1.85
C PHE A 19 -1.94 5.07 2.26
N THR A 20 -2.28 6.19 1.61
CA THR A 20 -1.80 7.52 1.99
C THR A 20 -2.17 7.88 3.44
N ALA A 21 -3.33 7.44 3.94
CA ALA A 21 -3.68 7.60 5.35
C ALA A 21 -2.74 6.79 6.27
N LEU A 22 -2.32 5.59 5.85
CA LEU A 22 -1.42 4.70 6.57
C LEU A 22 0.07 5.10 6.50
N GLU A 23 0.47 5.97 5.56
CA GLU A 23 1.88 6.38 5.40
C GLU A 23 2.49 6.92 6.70
N LYS A 24 1.70 7.64 7.50
CA LYS A 24 2.13 8.19 8.79
C LYS A 24 2.46 7.10 9.81
N GLU A 25 1.76 5.97 9.76
CA GLU A 25 1.99 4.82 10.63
C GLU A 25 3.21 4.00 10.18
N LEU A 26 3.48 4.00 8.87
CA LEU A 26 4.61 3.31 8.26
C LEU A 26 5.91 4.14 8.29
N LYS A 27 5.87 5.37 8.83
CA LYS A 27 7.02 6.25 8.96
C LYS A 27 7.64 6.12 10.36
N PHE A 28 8.90 5.70 10.42
CA PHE A 28 9.68 5.65 11.66
C PHE A 28 11.13 6.07 11.42
N ARG A 29 11.90 6.24 12.50
CA ARG A 29 13.28 6.78 12.44
C ARG A 29 14.21 6.07 11.43
N ARG A 30 13.95 4.80 11.14
CA ARG A 30 14.80 3.93 10.30
C ARG A 30 14.23 3.62 8.91
N GLY A 31 13.05 4.17 8.57
CA GLY A 31 12.49 4.00 7.24
C GLY A 31 11.07 4.56 7.07
N SER A 32 10.60 4.53 5.83
CA SER A 32 9.29 5.04 5.43
C SER A 32 8.78 4.34 4.19
N ALA A 33 7.46 4.30 4.03
CA ALA A 33 6.79 3.97 2.78
C ALA A 33 5.91 5.15 2.36
N ARG A 34 5.85 5.45 1.06
CA ARG A 34 4.98 6.50 0.51
C ARG A 34 4.49 6.15 -0.88
N VAL A 35 3.31 6.62 -1.22
CA VAL A 35 2.82 6.63 -2.60
C VAL A 35 3.66 7.60 -3.42
N SER A 36 4.18 7.13 -4.55
CA SER A 36 4.93 7.95 -5.49
C SER A 36 4.04 8.50 -6.60
N GLY A 37 2.99 7.78 -6.96
CA GLY A 37 2.07 8.18 -8.01
C GLY A 37 1.04 7.09 -8.33
N VAL A 38 0.00 7.51 -9.03
CA VAL A 38 -1.01 6.63 -9.63
C VAL A 38 -1.03 6.95 -11.13
N GLY A 39 -0.88 5.92 -11.97
CA GLY A 39 -0.81 6.07 -13.42
C GLY A 39 -1.01 4.72 -14.11
N ASP A 40 -1.61 4.73 -15.30
CA ASP A 40 -1.86 3.54 -16.13
C ASP A 40 -2.61 2.40 -15.40
N GLY A 41 -3.52 2.75 -14.48
CA GLY A 41 -4.24 1.76 -13.67
C GLY A 41 -3.36 1.05 -12.63
N CYS A 42 -2.21 1.63 -12.29
CA CYS A 42 -1.28 1.14 -11.29
C CYS A 42 -0.95 2.21 -10.23
N LEU A 43 -0.67 1.74 -9.03
CA LEU A 43 -0.14 2.49 -7.89
C LEU A 43 1.34 2.12 -7.69
N GLU A 44 2.19 3.13 -7.54
CA GLU A 44 3.59 2.93 -7.12
C GLU A 44 3.82 3.37 -5.68
N ILE A 45 4.45 2.50 -4.90
CA ILE A 45 4.83 2.75 -3.51
C ILE A 45 6.35 2.63 -3.39
N ILE A 46 6.99 3.70 -2.92
CA ILE A 46 8.42 3.73 -2.64
C ILE A 46 8.64 3.42 -1.17
N ILE A 47 9.48 2.42 -0.90
CA ILE A 47 9.90 2.04 0.43
C ILE A 47 11.39 2.35 0.57
N THR A 48 11.75 3.08 1.63
CA THR A 48 13.14 3.43 1.94
C THR A 48 13.48 3.08 3.38
N ALA A 49 14.64 2.48 3.60
CA ALA A 49 15.13 2.10 4.93
C ALA A 49 16.65 2.19 5.05
N ASN A 50 17.16 2.30 6.28
CA ASN A 50 18.59 2.43 6.56
C ASN A 50 19.34 1.08 6.53
N ASP A 51 18.65 -0.03 6.75
CA ASP A 51 19.22 -1.37 6.82
C ASP A 51 18.25 -2.44 6.25
N LEU A 52 18.77 -3.64 5.97
CA LEU A 52 18.03 -4.71 5.30
C LEU A 52 16.88 -5.25 6.17
N THR A 53 17.07 -5.29 7.48
CA THR A 53 16.05 -5.77 8.43
C THR A 53 14.86 -4.81 8.47
N SER A 54 15.12 -3.51 8.56
CA SER A 54 14.13 -2.44 8.50
C SER A 54 13.41 -2.44 7.14
N LEU A 55 14.14 -2.64 6.04
CA LEU A 55 13.55 -2.74 4.70
C LEU A 55 12.58 -3.93 4.62
N ARG A 56 12.99 -5.11 5.08
CA ARG A 56 12.16 -6.32 5.11
C ARG A 56 10.89 -6.12 5.94
N SER A 57 11.01 -5.52 7.12
CA SER A 57 9.83 -5.23 7.96
C SER A 57 8.85 -4.27 7.27
N LEU A 58 9.35 -3.22 6.62
CA LEU A 58 8.52 -2.30 5.85
C LEU A 58 7.83 -2.97 4.66
N ILE A 59 8.57 -3.78 3.89
CA ILE A 59 8.00 -4.55 2.77
C ILE A 59 6.84 -5.43 3.26
N ASN A 60 7.03 -6.14 4.36
CA ASN A 60 5.98 -6.99 4.93
C ASN A 60 4.77 -6.18 5.43
N GLY A 61 5.01 -5.02 6.04
CA GLY A 61 3.94 -4.12 6.47
C GLY A 61 3.12 -3.60 5.29
N VAL A 62 3.80 -3.05 4.28
CA VAL A 62 3.18 -2.52 3.06
C VAL A 62 2.36 -3.59 2.35
N ALA A 63 2.93 -4.79 2.13
CA ALA A 63 2.23 -5.88 1.46
C ALA A 63 0.96 -6.33 2.21
N LYS A 64 1.04 -6.43 3.54
CA LYS A 64 -0.13 -6.76 4.37
C LYS A 64 -1.20 -5.67 4.30
N SER A 65 -0.82 -4.40 4.37
CA SER A 65 -1.75 -3.29 4.25
C SER A 65 -2.48 -3.31 2.90
N ILE A 66 -1.76 -3.49 1.79
CA ILE A 66 -2.37 -3.59 0.45
C ILE A 66 -3.38 -4.74 0.42
N TYR A 67 -2.97 -5.94 0.86
CA TYR A 67 -3.83 -7.12 0.87
C TYR A 67 -5.12 -6.89 1.68
N LEU A 68 -5.01 -6.28 2.87
CA LEU A 68 -6.18 -5.99 3.70
C LEU A 68 -7.10 -4.95 3.08
N ILE A 69 -6.55 -3.95 2.38
CA ILE A 69 -7.34 -2.95 1.66
C ILE A 69 -8.13 -3.60 0.52
N GLU A 70 -7.46 -4.43 -0.29
CA GLU A 70 -8.10 -5.15 -1.39
C GLU A 70 -9.19 -6.10 -0.89
N LEU A 71 -8.90 -6.86 0.17
CA LEU A 71 -9.87 -7.76 0.79
C LEU A 71 -11.08 -7.00 1.33
N SER A 72 -10.86 -5.87 2.00
CA SER A 72 -11.93 -5.02 2.54
C SER A 72 -12.79 -4.43 1.41
N ALA A 73 -12.16 -3.96 0.34
CA ALA A 73 -12.85 -3.43 -0.82
C ALA A 73 -13.75 -4.49 -1.50
N GLN A 74 -13.25 -5.72 -1.65
CA GLN A 74 -14.03 -6.84 -2.20
C GLN A 74 -15.22 -7.20 -1.29
N ALA A 75 -15.01 -7.23 0.03
CA ALA A 75 -16.08 -7.50 0.99
C ALA A 75 -17.20 -6.44 0.94
N CYS A 76 -16.84 -5.16 0.79
CA CYS A 76 -17.82 -4.09 0.60
C CYS A 76 -18.57 -4.21 -0.73
N ALA A 77 -17.88 -4.54 -1.83
CA ALA A 77 -18.52 -4.70 -3.14
C ALA A 77 -19.51 -5.88 -3.19
N ALA A 78 -19.21 -6.98 -2.48
CA ALA A 78 -20.11 -8.13 -2.40
C ALA A 78 -21.41 -7.83 -1.62
N GLY A 79 -21.38 -6.87 -0.70
CA GLY A 79 -22.57 -6.44 0.06
C GLY A 79 -23.54 -5.57 -0.72
N ASP A 80 -23.10 -4.95 -1.82
CA ASP A 80 -23.89 -4.01 -2.64
C ASP A 80 -24.72 -4.73 -3.74
N SER A 81 -24.55 -6.04 -3.89
CA SER A 81 -25.24 -6.87 -4.89
C SER A 81 -26.60 -7.41 -4.40
N GLY A 82 -27.10 -6.92 -3.26
CA GLY A 82 -28.28 -7.43 -2.58
C GLY A 82 -29.35 -6.36 -2.34
N THR A 83 -29.91 -5.79 -3.41
CA THR A 83 -31.21 -5.09 -3.41
C THR A 83 -31.92 -5.31 -4.73
#